data_AF-A0A928J2X5-F1
#
_entry.id   AF-A0A928J2X5-F1
#
_cell.length_a   1.000
_cell.length_b   1.000
_cell.length_c   1.000
_cell.angle_alpha   90.00
_cell.angle_beta   90.00
_cell.angle_gamma   90.00
#
_symmetry.space_group_name_H-M   'P 1'
#
loop_
_entity.id
_entity.type
_entity.pdbx_description
1 polymer ?
#
loop_
_entity_poly.entity_id
_entity_poly.type
_entity_poly.pdbx_seq_one_letter_code
_entity_poly.pdbx_strand_id
1 'polypeptide(L)'
;MFAVVIGNIGMWIVEKLITWNFEFLSVSYLMSATVFLFIYWMLQDYIRISDVPPASIVVVDSLSSAQKLQTVLEKLPEGTVLTAKEQEVLEIVLDGKSRKEIAAILHVSENTVKTHLTHLYEKFEVSGREELLALAYR
;
A
#
# COMPACT_ATOMS: atom_id res chain seq x y z
N MET A 1 37.89 34.94 49.77
CA MET A 1 37.18 35.47 48.59
C MET A 1 37.43 34.61 47.34
N PHE A 2 38.69 34.38 46.94
CA PHE A 2 39.02 33.57 45.75
C PHE A 2 38.49 32.13 45.74
N ALA A 3 38.52 31.42 46.87
CA ALA A 3 38.02 30.04 46.96
C ALA A 3 36.52 29.91 46.64
N VAL A 4 35.71 30.90 47.06
CA VAL A 4 34.27 30.93 46.78
C VAL A 4 34.00 31.20 45.30
N VAL A 5 34.78 32.09 44.68
CA VAL A 5 34.66 32.41 43.24
C VAL A 5 35.01 31.19 42.38
N ILE A 6 36.08 30.46 42.72
CA ILE A 6 36.50 29.24 42.01
C ILE A 6 35.42 28.15 42.13
N GLY A 7 34.84 27.97 43.33
CA GLY A 7 33.75 27.02 43.54
C GLY A 7 32.51 27.35 42.70
N ASN A 8 32.13 28.63 42.62
CA ASN A 8 30.95 29.06 41.87
C ASN A 8 31.13 28.89 40.35
N ILE A 9 32.33 29.17 39.83
CA ILE A 9 32.68 28.95 38.41
C ILE A 9 32.68 27.44 38.09
N GLY A 10 33.23 26.60 38.98
CA GLY A 10 33.23 25.15 38.79
C GLY A 10 31.82 24.57 38.71
N MET A 11 30.92 25.01 39.61
CA MET A 11 29.52 24.59 39.59
C MET A 11 28.80 25.04 38.30
N TRP A 12 29.01 26.27 37.86
CA TRP A 12 28.46 26.79 36.60
C TRP A 12 28.94 25.99 35.37
N ILE A 13 30.22 25.59 35.34
CA ILE A 13 30.76 24.76 34.25
C ILE A 13 30.11 23.38 34.25
N VAL A 14 29.96 22.74 35.41
CA VAL A 14 29.34 21.42 35.52
C VAL A 14 27.88 21.47 35.07
N GLU A 15 27.13 22.47 35.51
CA GLU A 15 25.75 22.71 35.07
C GLU A 15 25.68 22.93 33.56
N LYS A 16 26.60 23.73 33.00
CA LYS A 16 26.67 23.94 31.55
C LYS A 16 27.07 22.69 30.78
N LEU A 17 27.96 21.87 31.31
CA LEU A 17 28.36 20.61 30.67
C LEU A 17 27.21 19.60 30.66
N ILE A 18 26.46 19.50 31.76
CA ILE A 18 25.30 18.60 31.88
C ILE A 18 24.18 19.05 30.95
N THR A 19 23.87 20.34 30.93
CA THR A 19 22.80 20.89 30.07
C THR A 19 23.17 20.79 28.59
N TRP A 20 24.41 21.12 28.19
CA TRP A 20 24.87 20.94 26.81
C TRP A 20 24.85 19.49 26.35
N ASN A 21 25.32 18.55 27.18
CA ASN A 21 25.29 17.13 26.82
C ASN A 21 23.85 16.62 26.67
N PHE A 22 22.92 17.04 27.54
CA PHE A 22 21.51 16.66 27.47
C PHE A 22 20.79 17.24 26.25
N GLU A 23 21.03 18.52 25.94
CA GLU A 23 20.52 19.16 24.72
C GLU A 23 21.04 18.45 23.46
N PHE A 24 22.32 18.08 23.43
CA PHE A 24 22.90 17.37 22.30
C PHE A 24 22.36 15.93 22.15
N LEU A 25 22.22 15.19 23.26
CA LEU A 25 21.64 13.84 23.26
C LEU A 25 20.17 13.85 22.82
N SER A 26 19.39 14.82 23.29
CA SER A 26 17.97 14.93 22.93
C SER A 26 17.78 15.33 21.47
N VAL A 27 18.56 16.29 20.96
CA VAL A 27 18.49 16.71 19.55
C VAL A 27 18.95 15.58 18.62
N SER A 28 20.06 14.91 18.93
CA SER A 28 20.53 13.78 18.11
C SER A 28 19.55 12.61 18.13
N TYR A 29 18.90 12.34 19.27
CA TYR A 29 17.84 11.34 19.38
C TYR A 29 16.60 11.72 18.58
N LEU A 30 16.15 12.98 18.66
CA LEU A 30 15.01 13.47 17.87
C LEU A 30 15.29 13.41 16.37
N MET A 31 16.48 13.81 15.93
CA MET A 31 16.90 13.70 14.53
C MET A 31 16.98 12.25 14.06
N SER A 32 17.49 11.35 14.91
CA SER A 32 17.51 9.93 14.61
C SER A 32 16.09 9.38 14.49
N ALA A 33 15.22 9.70 15.45
CA ALA A 33 13.83 9.26 15.46
C ALA A 33 13.05 9.77 14.24
N THR A 34 13.24 11.01 13.80
CA THR A 34 12.58 11.54 12.59
C THR A 34 13.08 10.85 11.34
N VAL A 35 14.38 10.57 11.22
CA VAL A 35 14.94 9.79 10.11
C VAL A 35 14.41 8.36 10.11
N PHE A 36 14.37 7.69 11.26
CA PHE A 36 13.81 6.34 11.39
C PHE A 36 12.31 6.31 11.08
N LEU A 37 11.53 7.29 11.54
CA LEU A 37 10.11 7.39 11.21
C LEU A 37 9.89 7.65 9.72
N PHE A 38 10.72 8.49 9.11
CA PHE A 38 10.68 8.74 7.68
C PHE A 38 11.04 7.49 6.86
N ILE A 39 12.10 6.77 7.26
CA ILE A 39 12.49 5.50 6.65
C ILE A 39 11.41 4.44 6.87
N TYR A 40 10.86 4.33 8.08
CA TYR A 40 9.77 3.41 8.39
C TYR A 40 8.53 3.72 7.55
N TRP A 41 8.15 4.99 7.45
CA TRP A 41 7.04 5.45 6.61
C TRP A 41 7.30 5.16 5.13
N MET A 42 8.53 5.41 4.65
CA MET A 42 8.94 5.12 3.28
C MET A 42 8.99 3.61 2.99
N LEU A 43 9.46 2.80 3.94
CA LEU A 43 9.46 1.34 3.84
C LEU A 43 8.04 0.78 3.90
N GLN A 44 7.15 1.36 4.71
CA GLN A 44 5.74 0.97 4.74
C GLN A 44 5.05 1.31 3.41
N ASP A 45 5.33 2.46 2.82
CA ASP A 45 4.80 2.83 1.50
C ASP A 45 5.41 1.95 0.38
N TYR A 46 6.70 1.63 0.46
CA TYR A 46 7.40 0.72 -0.46
C TYR A 46 6.88 -0.72 -0.37
N ILE A 47 6.66 -1.25 0.83
CA ILE A 47 6.09 -2.59 1.05
C ILE A 47 4.62 -2.61 0.60
N ARG A 48 3.84 -1.54 0.84
CA ARG A 48 2.46 -1.44 0.36
C ARG A 48 2.36 -1.34 -1.18
N ILE A 49 3.39 -0.83 -1.84
CA ILE A 49 3.55 -0.84 -3.30
C ILE A 49 4.08 -2.21 -3.79
N SER A 50 4.80 -2.94 -2.93
CA SER A 50 5.46 -4.23 -3.22
C SER A 50 4.77 -5.46 -2.61
N ASP A 51 3.50 -5.35 -2.20
CA ASP A 51 2.58 -6.50 -2.07
C ASP A 51 2.22 -7.07 -3.47
N VAL A 52 3.18 -7.05 -4.39
CA VAL A 52 3.35 -8.07 -5.40
C VAL A 52 4.03 -9.23 -4.67
N PRO A 53 3.30 -10.30 -4.29
CA PRO A 53 3.87 -11.41 -3.56
C PRO A 53 5.11 -11.97 -4.30
N PRO A 54 6.24 -12.19 -3.61
CA PRO A 54 7.38 -12.85 -4.21
C PRO A 54 6.97 -14.29 -4.50
N ALA A 55 6.82 -14.60 -5.80
CA ALA A 55 6.91 -15.93 -6.39
C ALA A 55 6.86 -17.11 -5.40
N SER A 56 5.66 -17.43 -4.92
CA SER A 56 5.27 -18.77 -4.46
C SER A 56 3.74 -18.76 -4.44
N ILE A 57 3.02 -19.38 -5.35
CA ILE A 57 3.31 -20.45 -6.28
C ILE A 57 2.64 -20.04 -7.59
N VAL A 58 3.39 -20.12 -8.67
CA VAL A 58 2.86 -20.29 -10.02
C VAL A 58 2.15 -21.65 -10.01
N VAL A 59 0.97 -21.73 -9.41
CA VAL A 59 -0.05 -22.66 -9.87
C VAL A 59 -0.78 -21.86 -10.93
N VAL A 60 -0.12 -21.76 -12.08
CA VAL A 60 -0.81 -21.64 -13.35
C VAL A 60 -1.63 -22.92 -13.43
N ASP A 61 -2.80 -22.90 -12.82
CA ASP A 61 -3.87 -23.79 -13.22
C ASP A 61 -4.43 -23.16 -14.48
N SER A 62 -3.67 -23.26 -15.59
CA SER A 62 -4.03 -22.75 -16.92
C SER A 62 -5.31 -23.38 -17.47
N LEU A 63 -5.97 -24.24 -16.70
CA LEU A 63 -7.28 -24.81 -16.98
C LEU A 63 -8.41 -24.15 -16.13
N SER A 64 -8.08 -23.39 -15.08
CA SER A 64 -9.04 -22.75 -14.15
C SER A 64 -9.50 -21.35 -14.57
N SER A 65 -8.66 -20.54 -15.23
CA SER A 65 -9.02 -19.14 -15.58
C SER A 65 -10.19 -19.06 -16.57
N ALA A 66 -10.23 -19.94 -17.58
CA ALA A 66 -11.35 -19.99 -18.54
C ALA A 66 -12.67 -20.44 -17.88
N GLN A 67 -12.60 -21.36 -16.90
CA GLN A 67 -13.77 -21.81 -16.15
C GLN A 67 -14.28 -20.72 -15.20
N LYS A 68 -13.39 -20.04 -14.46
CA LYS A 68 -13.73 -18.89 -13.61
C LYS A 68 -14.40 -17.77 -14.41
N LEU A 69 -13.88 -17.46 -15.60
CA LEU A 69 -14.49 -16.47 -16.49
C LEU A 69 -15.88 -16.92 -16.92
N GLN A 70 -16.06 -18.18 -17.33
CA GLN A 70 -17.40 -18.68 -17.72
C GLN A 70 -18.41 -18.60 -16.57
N THR A 71 -18.04 -18.98 -15.35
CA THR A 71 -18.93 -18.92 -14.17
C THR A 71 -19.32 -17.49 -13.82
N VAL A 72 -18.40 -16.54 -13.97
CA VAL A 72 -18.71 -15.12 -13.73
C VAL A 72 -19.58 -14.56 -14.85
N LEU A 73 -19.26 -14.88 -16.11
CA LEU A 73 -20.04 -14.43 -17.27
C LEU A 73 -21.47 -15.00 -17.28
N GLU A 74 -21.68 -16.21 -16.74
CA GLU A 74 -23.02 -16.80 -16.59
C GLU A 74 -23.90 -16.04 -15.59
N LYS A 75 -23.29 -15.33 -14.64
CA LYS A 75 -23.99 -14.48 -13.67
C LYS A 75 -24.22 -13.06 -14.15
N LEU A 76 -23.87 -12.73 -15.40
CA LEU A 76 -24.25 -11.45 -15.99
C LEU A 76 -25.77 -11.39 -16.19
N PRO A 77 -26.41 -10.23 -15.95
CA PRO A 77 -27.80 -10.02 -16.32
C PRO A 77 -27.98 -10.24 -17.83
N GLU A 78 -29.04 -10.95 -18.23
CA GLU A 78 -29.32 -11.25 -19.63
C GLU A 78 -29.29 -9.98 -20.49
N GLY A 79 -28.45 -9.96 -21.52
CA GLY A 79 -28.28 -8.81 -22.43
C GLY A 79 -27.10 -7.88 -22.11
N THR A 80 -26.36 -8.14 -21.04
CA THR A 80 -25.18 -7.32 -20.68
C THR A 80 -23.92 -7.82 -21.40
N VAL A 81 -23.33 -6.96 -22.23
CA VAL A 81 -22.06 -7.25 -22.92
C VAL A 81 -20.92 -6.45 -22.31
N LEU A 82 -19.84 -7.14 -21.94
CA LEU A 82 -18.59 -6.52 -21.53
C LEU A 82 -17.81 -6.07 -22.77
N THR A 83 -17.25 -4.87 -22.69
CA THR A 83 -16.28 -4.41 -23.69
C THR A 83 -14.96 -5.16 -23.51
N ALA A 84 -14.15 -5.23 -24.57
CA ALA A 84 -12.84 -5.89 -24.51
C ALA A 84 -11.95 -5.37 -23.35
N LYS A 85 -12.05 -4.07 -23.03
CA LYS A 85 -11.30 -3.45 -21.92
C LYS A 85 -11.86 -3.83 -20.56
N GLU A 86 -13.18 -3.92 -20.41
CA GLU A 86 -13.80 -4.36 -19.15
C GLU A 86 -13.52 -5.84 -18.89
N GLN A 87 -13.48 -6.67 -19.93
CA GLN A 87 -13.11 -8.07 -19.83
C GLN A 87 -11.64 -8.23 -19.38
N GLU A 88 -10.73 -7.47 -19.98
CA GLU A 88 -9.32 -7.44 -19.59
C GLU A 88 -9.14 -6.98 -18.13
N VAL A 89 -9.87 -5.94 -17.72
CA VAL A 89 -9.88 -5.49 -16.31
C VAL A 89 -10.44 -6.57 -15.39
N LEU A 90 -11.54 -7.24 -15.77
CA LEU A 90 -12.15 -8.30 -14.99
C LEU A 90 -11.17 -9.47 -14.78
N GLU A 91 -10.50 -9.93 -15.82
CA GLU A 91 -9.48 -11.00 -15.74
C GLU A 91 -8.42 -10.67 -14.70
N ILE A 92 -7.82 -9.49 -14.78
CA ILE A 92 -6.76 -9.05 -13.87
C ILE A 92 -7.28 -8.87 -12.43
N VAL A 93 -8.54 -8.49 -12.26
CA VAL A 93 -9.20 -8.35 -10.95
C VAL A 93 -9.45 -9.71 -10.30
N LEU A 94 -9.89 -10.70 -11.08
CA LEU A 94 -10.11 -12.08 -10.63
C LEU A 94 -8.82 -12.77 -10.20
N ASP A 95 -7.69 -12.35 -10.79
CA ASP A 95 -6.33 -12.72 -10.37
C ASP A 95 -5.88 -12.05 -9.07
N GLY A 96 -6.75 -11.25 -8.43
CA GLY A 96 -6.51 -10.66 -7.12
C GLY A 96 -5.66 -9.39 -7.15
N LYS A 97 -5.34 -8.83 -8.33
CA LYS A 97 -4.50 -7.64 -8.46
C LYS A 97 -5.16 -6.38 -7.91
N SER A 98 -4.36 -5.51 -7.31
CA SER A 98 -4.75 -4.20 -6.82
C SER A 98 -4.98 -3.20 -7.95
N ARG A 99 -5.68 -2.09 -7.69
CA ARG A 99 -5.91 -1.03 -8.68
C ARG A 99 -4.62 -0.44 -9.25
N LYS A 100 -3.57 -0.35 -8.42
CA LYS A 100 -2.23 0.10 -8.81
C LYS A 100 -1.58 -0.87 -9.79
N GLU A 101 -1.65 -2.17 -9.50
CA GLU A 101 -1.13 -3.21 -10.39
C GLU A 101 -1.90 -3.27 -11.70
N ILE A 102 -3.24 -3.19 -11.66
CA ILE A 102 -4.07 -3.15 -12.87
C ILE A 102 -3.71 -1.92 -13.72
N ALA A 103 -3.52 -0.77 -13.10
CA ALA A 103 -3.12 0.47 -13.76
C ALA A 103 -1.75 0.32 -14.44
N ALA A 104 -0.79 -0.32 -13.76
CA ALA A 104 0.53 -0.59 -14.31
C ALA A 104 0.49 -1.59 -15.47
N ILE A 105 -0.30 -2.68 -15.36
CA ILE A 105 -0.44 -3.70 -16.41
C ILE A 105 -1.08 -3.09 -17.67
N LEU A 106 -2.15 -2.33 -17.50
CA LEU A 106 -2.91 -1.73 -18.59
C LEU A 106 -2.32 -0.40 -19.10
N HIS A 107 -1.25 0.10 -18.47
CA HIS A 107 -0.63 1.39 -18.78
C HIS A 107 -1.62 2.57 -18.72
N VAL A 108 -2.51 2.57 -17.73
CA VAL A 108 -3.52 3.62 -17.49
C VAL A 108 -3.39 4.20 -16.09
N SER A 109 -4.14 5.27 -15.79
CA SER A 109 -4.17 5.82 -14.42
C SER A 109 -5.02 4.98 -13.47
N GLU A 110 -4.74 5.01 -12.17
CA GLU A 110 -5.59 4.38 -11.14
C GLU A 110 -7.05 4.88 -11.19
N ASN A 111 -7.24 6.15 -11.57
CA ASN A 111 -8.56 6.73 -11.70
C ASN A 111 -9.33 6.13 -12.89
N THR A 112 -8.64 5.85 -14.00
CA THR A 112 -9.19 5.14 -15.16
C THR A 112 -9.61 3.72 -14.78
N VAL A 113 -8.77 3.00 -14.03
CA VAL A 113 -9.12 1.66 -13.50
C VAL A 113 -10.35 1.73 -12.60
N LYS A 114 -10.44 2.75 -11.73
CA LYS A 114 -11.61 2.95 -10.87
C LYS A 114 -12.87 3.12 -11.69
N THR A 115 -12.84 3.92 -12.77
CA THR A 115 -13.98 4.09 -13.67
C THR A 115 -14.38 2.77 -14.34
N HIS A 116 -13.43 2.01 -14.89
CA HIS A 116 -13.72 0.70 -15.48
C HIS A 116 -14.32 -0.27 -14.47
N LEU A 117 -13.82 -0.29 -13.22
CA LEU A 117 -14.37 -1.11 -12.14
C LEU A 117 -15.79 -0.69 -11.74
N THR A 118 -16.09 0.62 -11.69
CA THR A 118 -17.44 1.09 -11.39
C THR A 118 -18.44 0.59 -12.43
N HIS A 119 -18.11 0.74 -13.73
CA HIS A 119 -18.98 0.22 -14.80
C HIS A 119 -19.11 -1.29 -14.77
N LEU A 120 -18.03 -2.00 -14.41
CA LEU A 120 -18.06 -3.44 -14.19
C LEU A 120 -19.05 -3.80 -13.06
N TYR A 121 -18.92 -3.16 -11.91
CA TYR A 121 -19.80 -3.41 -10.76
C TYR A 121 -21.28 -3.12 -11.06
N GLU A 122 -21.55 -2.04 -11.81
CA GLU A 122 -22.90 -1.71 -12.28
C GLU A 122 -23.46 -2.81 -13.19
N LYS A 123 -22.63 -3.35 -14.10
CA LYS A 123 -23.03 -4.43 -15.03
C LYS A 123 -23.27 -5.78 -14.34
N PHE A 124 -22.57 -6.04 -13.24
CA PHE A 124 -22.75 -7.25 -12.43
C PHE A 124 -23.74 -7.06 -11.28
N GLU A 125 -24.33 -5.86 -11.14
CA GLU A 125 -25.24 -5.48 -10.04
C GLU A 125 -24.64 -5.73 -8.64
N VAL A 126 -23.32 -5.53 -8.50
CA VAL A 126 -22.59 -5.72 -7.23
C VAL A 126 -22.17 -4.39 -6.63
N SER A 127 -22.08 -4.37 -5.30
CA SER A 127 -21.74 -3.17 -4.52
C SER A 127 -20.23 -2.90 -4.47
N GLY A 128 -19.41 -3.89 -4.85
CA GLY A 128 -17.96 -3.71 -4.82
C GLY A 128 -17.13 -4.96 -5.14
N ARG A 129 -15.82 -4.80 -4.96
CA ARG A 129 -14.78 -5.79 -5.30
C ARG A 129 -15.02 -7.13 -4.62
N GLU A 130 -15.39 -7.14 -3.35
CA GLU A 130 -15.55 -8.39 -2.60
C GLU A 130 -16.73 -9.21 -3.10
N GLU A 131 -17.85 -8.57 -3.41
CA GLU A 131 -19.01 -9.24 -4.00
C GLU A 131 -18.66 -9.79 -5.39
N LEU A 132 -17.96 -9.02 -6.23
CA LEU A 132 -17.50 -9.50 -7.53
C LEU A 132 -16.58 -10.72 -7.41
N LEU A 133 -15.63 -10.70 -6.47
CA LEU A 133 -14.74 -11.86 -6.21
C LEU A 133 -15.53 -13.05 -5.65
N ALA A 134 -16.51 -12.81 -4.78
CA ALA A 134 -17.38 -13.86 -4.27
C ALA A 134 -18.20 -14.53 -5.37
N LEU A 135 -18.56 -13.82 -6.44
CA LEU A 135 -19.22 -14.44 -7.60
C LEU A 135 -18.31 -15.43 -8.34
N ALA A 136 -17.00 -15.20 -8.35
CA ALA A 136 -16.01 -16.00 -9.07
C ALA A 136 -15.46 -17.20 -8.29
N TYR A 137 -15.41 -17.09 -6.95
CA TYR A 137 -14.84 -18.11 -6.06
C TYR A 137 -15.91 -18.95 -5.32
N ARG A 138 -17.18 -18.79 -5.69
CA ARG A 138 -18.30 -19.58 -5.15
C ARG A 138 -18.56 -20.82 -5.97
#